data_AF-D8FCQ5-F1
#
_entry.id   AF-D8FCQ5-F1
#
_cell.length_a   1.000
_cell.length_b   1.000
_cell.length_c   1.000
_cell.angle_alpha   90.00
_cell.angle_beta   90.00
_cell.angle_gamma   90.00
#
_symmetry.space_group_name_H-M   'P 1'
#
loop_
_entity.id
_entity.type
_entity.pdbx_description
1 polymer ?
#
loop_
_entity_poly.entity_id
_entity_poly.type
_entity_poly.pdbx_seq_one_letter_code
_entity_poly.pdbx_strand_id
1 'polypeptide(L)'
;MGINLFIAQMNSYGTKVAFIYGTQHPHNSAISPEEQLVIQKAFHDQMWTMSLCDMVNIMGIDQIRNMPRFKDITSQLNKDKVKHAHENNSFKQLFLSEIAGVVDCYKPLFEDAMIYLFEKEYWYKPTNEEIKKTDSGKSIANAIYNLFKMNKLGKYFPSVVIGAGLYASVRQDIQRKFKTNDMSDFRHAQAALPYFDYFFTENSLRDLIKRNNLRFDKKYSCVVESNPCEAFTLLKQIGNS
;
A
#
# COMPACT_ATOMS: atom_id res chain seq x y z
N MET A 1 4.97 -21.82 -5.52
CA MET A 1 4.98 -20.41 -5.10
C MET A 1 4.42 -19.63 -6.27
N GLY A 2 3.08 -19.56 -6.33
CA GLY A 2 2.34 -19.19 -7.54
C GLY A 2 1.93 -17.72 -7.52
N ILE A 3 2.40 -17.00 -8.53
CA ILE A 3 1.91 -15.70 -8.98
C ILE A 3 0.43 -15.84 -9.31
N ASN A 4 -0.44 -14.97 -8.77
CA ASN A 4 -1.66 -14.54 -9.45
C ASN A 4 -2.26 -13.26 -8.85
N LEU A 5 -2.46 -12.30 -9.77
CA LEU A 5 -3.39 -11.16 -9.75
C LEU A 5 -3.17 -10.03 -8.73
N PHE A 6 -2.31 -9.08 -9.11
CA PHE A 6 -2.21 -7.74 -8.51
C PHE A 6 -3.12 -6.70 -9.20
N ILE A 7 -4.20 -7.11 -9.87
CA ILE A 7 -5.09 -6.20 -10.61
C ILE A 7 -6.56 -6.53 -10.29
N ALA A 8 -7.01 -6.20 -9.08
CA ALA A 8 -8.44 -6.10 -8.74
C ALA A 8 -8.72 -5.16 -7.55
N GLN A 9 -7.72 -4.43 -7.06
CA GLN A 9 -7.71 -3.87 -5.71
C GLN A 9 -8.01 -2.37 -5.66
N MET A 10 -9.08 -1.89 -6.31
CA MET A 10 -9.37 -0.43 -6.33
C MET A 10 -10.76 -0.05 -5.81
N ASN A 11 -11.69 -1.00 -5.61
CA ASN A 11 -13.12 -0.62 -5.47
C ASN A 11 -13.76 -0.79 -4.07
N SER A 12 -13.06 -1.21 -3.00
CA SER A 12 -13.82 -1.58 -1.78
C SER A 12 -13.06 -1.64 -0.46
N TYR A 13 -11.89 -1.00 -0.31
CA TYR A 13 -11.13 -1.06 0.95
C TYR A 13 -11.89 -0.52 2.18
N GLY A 14 -12.93 0.29 1.99
CA GLY A 14 -13.75 0.81 3.08
C GLY A 14 -14.85 -0.14 3.60
N THR A 15 -15.16 -1.25 2.92
CA THR A 15 -16.30 -2.12 3.31
C THR A 15 -15.96 -3.60 3.42
N LYS A 16 -14.84 -4.06 2.84
CA LYS A 16 -14.45 -5.47 2.85
C LYS A 16 -13.34 -5.73 3.87
N VAL A 17 -13.79 -5.97 5.10
CA VAL A 17 -12.99 -6.20 6.32
C VAL A 17 -11.86 -7.21 6.12
N ALA A 18 -12.13 -8.25 5.32
CA ALA A 18 -11.17 -9.30 4.98
C ALA A 18 -9.86 -8.79 4.36
N PHE A 19 -9.89 -7.61 3.73
CA PHE A 19 -8.82 -7.13 2.87
C PHE A 19 -8.18 -5.81 3.34
N ILE A 20 -8.59 -5.28 4.50
CA ILE A 20 -8.05 -4.03 5.06
C ILE A 20 -6.51 -4.07 5.19
N TYR A 21 -5.95 -5.26 5.40
CA TYR A 21 -4.51 -5.45 5.58
C TYR A 21 -3.86 -6.34 4.51
N GLY A 22 -4.54 -6.54 3.37
CA GLY A 22 -4.10 -7.36 2.25
C GLY A 22 -4.93 -8.63 2.04
N THR A 23 -4.69 -9.32 0.93
CA THR A 23 -5.34 -10.61 0.60
C THR A 23 -4.61 -11.76 1.26
N GLN A 24 -5.05 -12.13 2.45
CA GLN A 24 -4.64 -13.39 3.09
C GLN A 24 -5.62 -14.48 2.66
N HIS A 25 -5.10 -15.66 2.33
CA HIS A 25 -5.91 -16.82 1.94
C HIS A 25 -5.38 -18.09 2.61
N PRO A 26 -6.24 -19.07 2.91
CA PRO A 26 -5.81 -20.32 3.51
C PRO A 26 -4.77 -21.02 2.63
N HIS A 27 -3.77 -21.63 3.27
CA HIS A 27 -2.76 -22.43 2.61
C HIS A 27 -2.40 -23.64 3.48
N ASN A 28 -2.35 -24.82 2.87
CA ASN A 28 -1.94 -26.06 3.50
C ASN A 28 -1.13 -26.90 2.51
N SER A 29 0.12 -27.22 2.87
CA SER A 29 1.03 -28.01 2.03
C SER A 29 0.60 -29.47 1.85
N ALA A 30 -0.36 -29.96 2.64
CA ALA A 30 -0.94 -31.29 2.49
C ALA A 30 -1.99 -31.39 1.36
N ILE A 31 -2.45 -30.26 0.82
CA ILE A 31 -3.46 -30.20 -0.25
C ILE A 31 -2.75 -30.04 -1.59
N SER A 32 -3.24 -30.71 -2.64
CA SER A 32 -2.67 -30.56 -3.99
C SER A 32 -2.75 -29.11 -4.49
N PRO A 33 -1.83 -28.65 -5.36
CA PRO A 33 -1.87 -27.28 -5.89
C PRO A 33 -3.19 -26.93 -6.58
N GLU A 34 -3.80 -27.86 -7.34
CA GLU A 34 -5.08 -27.61 -8.00
C GLU A 34 -6.22 -27.42 -6.98
N GLU A 35 -6.34 -28.31 -5.99
CA GLU A 35 -7.37 -28.21 -4.95
C GLU A 35 -7.17 -26.98 -4.07
N GLN A 36 -5.92 -26.67 -3.72
CA GLN A 36 -5.56 -25.49 -2.96
C GLN A 36 -6.00 -24.21 -3.67
N LEU A 37 -5.84 -24.14 -5.00
CA LEU A 37 -6.28 -23.01 -5.80
C LEU A 37 -7.82 -22.89 -5.81
N VAL A 38 -8.54 -24.00 -5.91
CA VAL A 38 -10.02 -24.00 -5.84
C VAL A 38 -10.49 -23.49 -4.48
N ILE A 39 -9.88 -23.96 -3.38
CA ILE A 39 -10.20 -23.49 -2.02
C ILE A 39 -9.92 -21.99 -1.88
N GLN A 40 -8.78 -21.51 -2.36
CA GLN A 40 -8.42 -20.09 -2.27
C GLN A 40 -9.38 -19.19 -3.07
N LYS A 41 -9.80 -19.63 -4.26
CA LYS A 41 -10.82 -18.92 -5.05
C LYS A 41 -12.16 -18.86 -4.33
N ALA A 42 -12.66 -20.01 -3.86
CA ALA A 42 -13.92 -20.07 -3.11
C ALA A 42 -13.88 -19.22 -1.83
N PHE A 43 -12.75 -19.24 -1.11
CA PHE A 43 -12.54 -18.39 0.06
C PHE A 43 -12.59 -16.90 -0.31
N HIS A 44 -11.88 -16.50 -1.37
CA HIS A 44 -11.88 -15.12 -1.83
C HIS A 44 -13.30 -14.66 -2.21
N ASP A 45 -14.03 -15.47 -2.96
CA ASP A 45 -15.41 -15.15 -3.38
C ASP A 45 -16.33 -14.98 -2.16
N GLN A 46 -16.24 -15.88 -1.17
CA GLN A 46 -16.99 -15.79 0.07
C GLN A 46 -16.65 -14.53 0.88
N MET A 47 -15.36 -14.22 1.03
CA MET A 47 -14.91 -13.02 1.74
C MET A 47 -15.31 -11.74 0.99
N TRP A 48 -15.38 -11.80 -0.34
CA TRP A 48 -15.81 -10.70 -1.19
C TRP A 48 -17.29 -10.40 -1.03
N THR A 49 -18.15 -11.40 -0.82
CA THR A 49 -19.59 -11.18 -0.61
C THR A 49 -19.95 -10.82 0.83
N MET A 50 -19.10 -11.18 1.81
CA MET A 50 -19.35 -10.96 3.24
C MET A 50 -19.46 -9.46 3.60
N SER A 51 -20.44 -9.10 4.44
CA SER A 51 -20.53 -7.78 5.07
C SER A 51 -19.75 -7.72 6.38
N LEU A 52 -19.47 -6.52 6.90
CA LEU A 52 -18.89 -6.35 8.24
C LEU A 52 -19.78 -6.98 9.33
N CYS A 53 -21.10 -6.82 9.21
CA CYS A 53 -22.06 -7.41 10.15
C CYS A 53 -21.98 -8.93 10.14
N ASP A 54 -21.92 -9.56 8.95
CA ASP A 54 -21.76 -11.02 8.85
C ASP A 54 -20.47 -11.47 9.51
N MET A 55 -19.37 -10.75 9.30
CA MET A 55 -18.09 -11.09 9.91
C MET A 55 -18.12 -10.97 11.43
N VAL A 56 -18.74 -9.92 11.98
CA VAL A 56 -18.92 -9.76 13.43
C VAL A 56 -19.80 -10.89 14.00
N ASN A 57 -20.85 -11.27 13.29
CA ASN A 57 -21.74 -12.36 13.69
C ASN A 57 -21.06 -13.73 13.65
N ILE A 58 -20.25 -13.99 12.62
CA ILE A 58 -19.53 -15.26 12.44
C ILE A 58 -18.39 -15.40 13.45
N MET A 59 -17.58 -14.35 13.61
CA MET A 59 -16.38 -14.42 14.45
C MET A 59 -16.69 -14.21 15.93
N GLY A 60 -17.72 -13.42 16.25
CA GLY A 60 -17.99 -12.91 17.58
C GLY A 60 -17.15 -11.66 17.91
N ILE A 61 -17.77 -10.70 18.59
CA ILE A 61 -17.13 -9.41 18.92
C ILE A 61 -15.91 -9.57 19.85
N ASP A 62 -15.94 -10.57 20.74
CA ASP A 62 -14.86 -10.81 21.70
C ASP A 62 -13.61 -11.36 21.00
N GLN A 63 -13.79 -12.23 20.02
CA GLN A 63 -12.71 -12.76 19.18
C GLN A 63 -12.07 -11.63 18.36
N ILE A 64 -12.89 -10.74 17.79
CA ILE A 64 -12.40 -9.56 17.07
C ILE A 64 -11.55 -8.66 17.97
N ARG A 65 -12.01 -8.39 19.20
CA ARG A 65 -11.28 -7.58 20.18
C ARG A 65 -9.94 -8.20 20.59
N ASN A 66 -9.88 -9.52 20.61
CA ASN A 66 -8.70 -10.30 20.98
C ASN A 66 -7.82 -10.69 19.80
N MET A 67 -8.10 -10.21 18.58
CA MET A 67 -7.24 -10.45 17.43
C MET A 67 -5.81 -9.94 17.69
N PRO A 68 -4.79 -10.65 17.19
CA PRO A 68 -3.41 -10.21 17.27
C PRO A 68 -3.29 -8.79 16.72
N ARG A 69 -2.88 -7.86 17.58
CA ARG A 69 -2.58 -6.50 17.14
C ARG A 69 -1.24 -6.50 16.42
N PHE A 70 -1.15 -5.71 15.37
CA PHE A 70 0.13 -5.48 14.73
C PHE A 70 1.15 -4.95 15.75
N LYS A 71 2.39 -5.40 15.62
CA LYS A 71 3.49 -4.89 16.41
C LYS A 71 3.59 -3.38 16.20
N ASP A 72 3.47 -2.61 17.28
CA ASP A 72 3.70 -1.18 17.21
C ASP A 72 5.19 -0.92 16.97
N ILE A 73 5.49 -0.25 15.86
CA ILE A 73 6.85 0.10 15.45
C ILE A 73 7.13 1.60 15.58
N THR A 74 6.19 2.39 16.10
CA THR A 74 6.30 3.86 16.15
C THR A 74 7.48 4.33 16.98
N SER A 75 7.77 3.68 18.12
CA SER A 75 8.94 3.96 18.95
C SER A 75 10.24 3.80 18.17
N GLN A 76 10.35 2.73 17.39
CA GLN A 76 11.52 2.48 16.56
C GLN A 76 11.64 3.51 15.43
N LEU A 77 10.54 3.79 14.72
CA LEU A 77 10.52 4.79 13.65
C LEU A 77 10.88 6.19 14.14
N ASN A 78 10.37 6.59 15.31
CA ASN A 78 10.68 7.88 15.91
C ASN A 78 12.16 7.98 16.32
N LYS A 79 12.74 6.90 16.85
CA LYS A 79 14.17 6.82 17.19
C LYS A 79 15.05 6.92 15.94
N ASP A 80 14.73 6.14 14.92
CA ASP A 80 15.50 6.08 13.67
C ASP A 80 15.40 7.41 12.91
N LYS A 81 14.22 8.02 12.90
CA LYS A 81 14.02 9.36 12.33
C LYS A 81 14.99 10.39 12.92
N VAL A 82 15.14 10.45 14.24
CA VAL A 82 16.06 11.40 14.90
C VAL A 82 17.51 11.03 14.60
N LYS A 83 17.86 9.74 14.70
CA LYS A 83 19.20 9.23 14.41
C LYS A 83 19.66 9.59 13.01
N HIS A 84 18.79 9.45 12.02
CA HIS A 84 19.08 9.63 10.60
C HIS A 84 18.65 11.00 10.05
N ALA A 85 18.33 11.97 10.91
CA ALA A 85 17.86 13.30 10.51
C ALA A 85 18.90 14.09 9.68
N HIS A 86 20.19 13.81 9.89
CA HIS A 86 21.31 14.47 9.21
C HIS A 86 21.61 13.92 7.81
N GLU A 87 21.04 12.79 7.42
CA GLU A 87 21.36 12.12 6.15
C GLU A 87 20.70 12.78 4.93
N ASN A 88 19.61 13.53 5.14
CA ASN A 88 18.84 14.13 4.06
C ASN A 88 18.51 15.59 4.38
N ASN A 89 18.97 16.50 3.52
CA ASN A 89 18.86 17.95 3.73
C ASN A 89 17.66 18.58 3.02
N SER A 90 16.88 17.79 2.28
CA SER A 90 15.69 18.26 1.55
C SER A 90 14.60 17.21 1.53
N PHE A 91 13.35 17.68 1.38
CA PHE A 91 12.19 16.80 1.20
C PHE A 91 12.40 15.84 0.00
N LYS A 92 12.95 16.34 -1.11
CA LYS A 92 13.19 15.52 -2.30
C LYS A 92 14.16 14.36 -2.02
N GLN A 93 15.21 14.58 -1.23
CA GLN A 93 16.14 13.53 -0.84
C GLN A 93 15.47 12.49 0.06
N LEU A 94 14.71 12.94 1.07
CA LEU A 94 13.93 12.05 1.93
C LEU A 94 12.93 11.22 1.12
N PHE A 95 12.18 11.85 0.22
CA PHE A 95 11.25 11.16 -0.67
C PHE A 95 11.95 10.09 -1.51
N LEU A 96 13.09 10.41 -2.14
CA LEU A 96 13.85 9.42 -2.91
C LEU A 96 14.44 8.31 -2.03
N SER A 97 14.83 8.60 -0.78
CA SER A 97 15.26 7.58 0.18
C SER A 97 14.13 6.61 0.53
N GLU A 98 12.91 7.12 0.75
CA GLU A 98 11.71 6.28 0.96
C GLU A 98 11.40 5.43 -0.27
N ILE A 99 11.46 6.02 -1.47
CA ILE A 99 11.28 5.28 -2.73
C ILE A 99 12.32 4.16 -2.85
N ALA A 100 13.59 4.44 -2.55
CA ALA A 100 14.64 3.43 -2.60
C ALA A 100 14.33 2.27 -1.66
N GLY A 101 13.92 2.56 -0.42
CA GLY A 101 13.54 1.52 0.55
C GLY A 101 12.34 0.68 0.07
N VAL A 102 11.28 1.33 -0.42
CA VAL A 102 10.09 0.62 -0.92
C VAL A 102 10.44 -0.29 -2.09
N VAL A 103 11.16 0.24 -3.08
CA VAL A 103 11.52 -0.51 -4.30
C VAL A 103 12.51 -1.64 -4.00
N ASP A 104 13.39 -1.47 -3.00
CA ASP A 104 14.28 -2.53 -2.51
C ASP A 104 13.51 -3.74 -1.99
N CYS A 105 12.43 -3.51 -1.23
CA CYS A 105 11.56 -4.58 -0.73
C CYS A 105 10.86 -5.38 -1.84
N TYR A 106 10.70 -4.81 -3.04
CA TYR A 106 10.05 -5.46 -4.18
C TYR A 106 11.02 -6.19 -5.12
N LYS A 107 12.34 -6.15 -4.89
CA LYS A 107 13.32 -6.83 -5.73
C LYS A 107 13.01 -8.32 -5.97
N PRO A 108 12.65 -9.13 -4.94
CA PRO A 108 12.31 -10.54 -5.16
C PRO A 108 11.08 -10.69 -6.07
N LEU A 109 10.06 -9.85 -5.86
CA LEU A 109 8.85 -9.88 -6.69
C LEU A 109 9.15 -9.52 -8.16
N PHE A 110 10.03 -8.55 -8.40
CA PHE A 110 10.44 -8.19 -9.76
C PHE A 110 11.23 -9.32 -10.43
N GLU A 111 12.09 -10.02 -9.68
CA GLU A 111 12.81 -11.19 -10.19
C GLU A 111 11.84 -12.33 -10.55
N ASP A 112 10.93 -12.67 -9.64
CA ASP A 112 9.89 -13.69 -9.88
C ASP A 112 9.03 -13.35 -11.12
N ALA A 113 8.65 -12.09 -11.26
CA ALA A 113 7.87 -11.63 -12.42
C ALA A 113 8.66 -11.75 -13.73
N MET A 114 9.95 -11.45 -13.73
CA MET A 114 10.80 -11.61 -14.92
C MET A 114 11.02 -13.06 -15.29
N ILE A 115 11.25 -13.93 -14.32
CA ILE A 115 11.34 -15.37 -14.52
C ILE A 115 10.06 -15.88 -15.16
N TYR A 116 8.90 -15.48 -14.63
CA TYR A 116 7.60 -15.86 -15.17
C TYR A 116 7.40 -15.40 -16.61
N LEU A 117 7.72 -14.14 -16.93
CA LEU A 117 7.60 -13.61 -18.29
C LEU A 117 8.55 -14.32 -19.27
N PHE A 118 9.76 -14.62 -18.82
CA PHE A 118 10.74 -15.35 -19.62
C PHE A 118 10.30 -16.81 -19.88
N GLU A 119 9.83 -17.51 -18.85
CA GLU A 119 9.29 -18.87 -18.97
C GLU A 119 8.12 -18.92 -19.96
N LYS A 120 7.23 -17.92 -19.91
CA LYS A 120 6.08 -17.81 -20.80
C LYS A 120 6.46 -17.55 -22.25
N GLU A 121 7.47 -16.73 -22.49
CA GLU A 121 7.89 -16.34 -23.84
C GLU A 121 8.71 -17.46 -24.52
N TYR A 122 9.64 -18.08 -23.77
CA TYR A 122 10.62 -19.02 -24.33
C TYR A 122 10.32 -20.49 -24.02
N TRP A 123 9.28 -20.78 -23.24
CA TRP A 123 8.93 -22.14 -22.78
C TRP A 123 10.09 -22.85 -22.09
N TYR A 124 11.00 -22.07 -21.50
CA TYR A 124 12.23 -22.55 -20.86
C TYR A 124 12.32 -21.98 -19.45
N LYS A 125 12.55 -22.87 -18.48
CA LYS A 125 12.76 -22.50 -17.08
C LYS A 125 14.22 -22.18 -16.83
N PRO A 126 14.56 -20.92 -16.50
CA PRO A 126 15.94 -20.53 -16.27
C PRO A 126 16.50 -21.24 -15.04
N THR A 127 17.76 -21.62 -15.11
CA THR A 127 18.50 -22.21 -14.00
C THR A 127 18.79 -21.16 -12.92
N ASN A 128 19.03 -21.61 -11.68
CA ASN A 128 19.41 -20.72 -10.58
C ASN A 128 20.70 -19.92 -10.85
N GLU A 129 21.62 -20.47 -11.65
CA GLU A 129 22.84 -19.77 -12.05
C GLU A 129 22.56 -18.64 -13.05
N GLU A 130 21.68 -18.86 -14.03
CA GLU A 130 21.24 -17.84 -14.98
C GLU A 130 20.50 -16.71 -14.25
N ILE A 131 19.61 -17.04 -13.32
CA ILE A 131 18.88 -16.06 -12.50
C ILE A 131 19.87 -15.18 -11.74
N LYS A 132 20.79 -15.79 -10.96
CA LYS A 132 21.80 -15.06 -10.17
C LYS A 132 22.70 -14.17 -11.01
N LYS A 133 23.02 -14.58 -12.25
CA LYS A 133 23.88 -13.81 -13.15
C LYS A 133 23.19 -12.54 -13.65
N THR A 134 21.87 -12.54 -13.79
CA THR A 134 21.12 -11.41 -14.35
C THR A 134 20.80 -10.32 -13.33
N ASP A 135 20.65 -10.66 -12.05
CA ASP A 135 20.22 -9.74 -10.98
C ASP A 135 19.02 -8.88 -11.43
N SER A 136 18.05 -9.55 -12.08
CA SER A 136 16.98 -8.91 -12.84
C SER A 136 16.08 -8.06 -11.94
N GLY A 137 15.82 -8.54 -10.72
CA GLY A 137 15.05 -7.82 -9.70
C GLY A 137 15.69 -6.48 -9.32
N LYS A 138 17.02 -6.45 -9.12
CA LYS A 138 17.75 -5.20 -8.83
C LYS A 138 17.80 -4.28 -10.04
N SER A 139 17.95 -4.81 -11.24
CA SER A 139 17.98 -4.02 -12.47
C SER A 139 16.67 -3.25 -12.66
N ILE A 140 15.52 -3.91 -12.47
CA ILE A 140 14.20 -3.29 -12.51
C ILE A 140 14.01 -2.28 -11.38
N ALA A 141 14.39 -2.66 -10.16
CA ALA A 141 14.34 -1.76 -9.00
C ALA A 141 15.11 -0.46 -9.28
N ASN A 142 16.32 -0.56 -9.83
CA ASN A 142 17.14 0.59 -10.20
C ASN A 142 16.50 1.42 -11.31
N ALA A 143 15.88 0.78 -12.31
CA ALA A 143 15.17 1.49 -13.37
C ALA A 143 14.00 2.31 -12.80
N ILE A 144 13.15 1.70 -11.96
CA ILE A 144 12.02 2.36 -11.30
C ILE A 144 12.51 3.54 -10.43
N TYR A 145 13.54 3.32 -9.60
CA TYR A 145 14.14 4.38 -8.78
C TYR A 145 14.64 5.55 -9.64
N ASN A 146 15.34 5.28 -10.74
CA ASN A 146 15.84 6.32 -11.63
C ASN A 146 14.71 7.09 -12.33
N LEU A 147 13.62 6.42 -12.69
CA LEU A 147 12.43 7.09 -13.24
C LEU A 147 11.80 8.05 -12.22
N PHE A 148 11.79 7.70 -10.92
CA PHE A 148 11.41 8.64 -9.85
C PHE A 148 12.39 9.80 -9.72
N LYS A 149 13.70 9.51 -9.69
CA LYS A 149 14.76 10.52 -9.58
C LYS A 149 14.70 11.56 -10.71
N MET A 150 14.38 11.10 -11.92
CA MET A 150 14.24 11.93 -13.13
C MET A 150 12.86 12.57 -13.28
N ASN A 151 11.93 12.34 -12.34
CA ASN A 151 10.54 12.83 -12.39
C ASN A 151 9.78 12.42 -13.67
N LYS A 152 9.99 11.19 -14.16
CA LYS A 152 9.39 10.67 -15.40
C LYS A 152 8.14 9.79 -15.21
N LEU A 153 7.76 9.49 -13.97
CA LEU A 153 6.62 8.60 -13.67
C LEU A 153 5.26 9.31 -13.57
N GLY A 154 5.21 10.64 -13.49
CA GLY A 154 3.93 11.37 -13.41
C GLY A 154 3.01 10.88 -12.27
N LYS A 155 1.90 10.22 -12.64
CA LYS A 155 0.90 9.64 -11.72
C LYS A 155 1.00 8.10 -11.55
N TYR A 156 1.95 7.44 -12.19
CA TYR A 156 2.17 6.00 -12.03
C TYR A 156 2.68 5.66 -10.62
N PHE A 157 2.42 4.42 -10.18
CA PHE A 157 2.76 3.91 -8.85
C PHE A 157 2.22 4.76 -7.69
N PRO A 158 0.91 5.10 -7.69
CA PRO A 158 0.38 6.07 -6.76
C PRO A 158 0.53 5.62 -5.29
N SER A 159 0.35 4.35 -4.97
CA SER A 159 0.54 3.82 -3.61
C SER A 159 1.99 4.02 -3.13
N VAL A 160 2.98 3.79 -4.00
CA VAL A 160 4.39 4.01 -3.67
C VAL A 160 4.67 5.50 -3.47
N VAL A 161 4.18 6.36 -4.36
CA VAL A 161 4.33 7.82 -4.28
C VAL A 161 3.71 8.38 -3.00
N ILE A 162 2.47 8.00 -2.71
CA ILE A 162 1.71 8.51 -1.56
C ILE A 162 2.38 8.04 -0.27
N GLY A 163 2.68 6.74 -0.16
CA GLY A 163 3.37 6.18 0.99
C GLY A 163 4.68 6.90 1.25
N ALA A 164 5.59 6.89 0.27
CA ALA A 164 6.90 7.52 0.38
C ALA A 164 6.79 9.01 0.73
N GLY A 165 5.82 9.73 0.16
CA GLY A 165 5.60 11.14 0.47
C GLY A 165 5.13 11.37 1.91
N LEU A 166 4.18 10.58 2.41
CA LEU A 166 3.67 10.71 3.77
C LEU A 166 4.77 10.39 4.80
N TYR A 167 5.50 9.28 4.62
CA TYR A 167 6.65 8.94 5.48
C TYR A 167 7.74 10.01 5.42
N ALA A 168 8.13 10.45 4.23
CA ALA A 168 9.13 11.51 4.07
C ALA A 168 8.68 12.82 4.73
N SER A 169 7.40 13.18 4.64
CA SER A 169 6.89 14.41 5.25
C SER A 169 6.89 14.34 6.77
N VAL A 170 6.59 13.18 7.36
CA VAL A 170 6.71 13.01 8.81
C VAL A 170 8.18 12.98 9.23
N ARG A 171 9.06 12.33 8.47
CA ARG A 171 10.51 12.32 8.76
C ARG A 171 11.15 13.70 8.69
N GLN A 172 10.73 14.54 7.74
CA GLN A 172 11.25 15.89 7.58
C GLN A 172 10.94 16.80 8.78
N ASP A 173 9.74 16.65 9.34
CA ASP A 173 9.25 17.46 10.46
C ASP A 173 9.68 16.85 11.80
N ILE A 174 10.90 17.13 12.27
CA ILE A 174 11.50 16.50 13.46
C ILE A 174 10.58 16.53 14.70
N GLN A 175 9.76 17.58 14.85
CA GLN A 175 8.85 17.74 15.99
C GLN A 175 7.65 16.78 15.93
N ARG A 176 7.11 16.49 14.74
CA ARG A 176 6.00 15.55 14.58
C ARG A 176 6.46 14.10 14.82
N LYS A 177 5.81 13.37 15.71
CA LYS A 177 6.09 11.93 15.91
C LYS A 177 5.16 11.06 15.07
N PHE A 178 5.65 9.89 14.66
CA PHE A 178 4.80 8.80 14.20
C PHE A 178 3.90 8.32 15.36
N LYS A 179 2.62 8.11 15.06
CA LYS A 179 1.59 7.57 15.95
C LYS A 179 1.18 6.17 15.50
N THR A 180 0.61 5.38 16.41
CA THR A 180 0.28 3.97 16.17
C THR A 180 -0.68 3.79 14.99
N ASN A 181 -1.60 4.73 14.79
CA ASN A 181 -2.56 4.72 13.70
C ASN A 181 -2.01 5.22 12.36
N ASP A 182 -0.92 6.00 12.34
CA ASP A 182 -0.41 6.63 11.11
C ASP A 182 -0.17 5.60 9.98
N MET A 183 0.26 4.39 10.31
CA MET A 183 0.49 3.33 9.30
C MET A 183 -0.81 2.90 8.59
N SER A 184 -1.91 2.78 9.34
CA SER A 184 -3.21 2.44 8.78
C SER A 184 -3.77 3.61 7.99
N ASP A 185 -3.64 4.82 8.53
CA ASP A 185 -4.10 6.06 7.90
C ASP A 185 -3.38 6.30 6.57
N PHE A 186 -2.07 6.04 6.51
CA PHE A 186 -1.30 6.15 5.27
C PHE A 186 -1.73 5.13 4.22
N ARG A 187 -2.04 3.89 4.63
CA ARG A 187 -2.58 2.87 3.72
C ARG A 187 -3.96 3.24 3.19
N HIS A 188 -4.82 3.81 4.04
CA HIS A 188 -6.10 4.36 3.60
C HIS A 188 -5.91 5.48 2.58
N ALA A 189 -4.98 6.41 2.82
CA ALA A 189 -4.66 7.46 1.85
C ALA A 189 -4.11 6.91 0.52
N GLN A 190 -3.24 5.89 0.55
CA GLN A 190 -2.73 5.21 -0.65
C GLN A 190 -3.86 4.58 -1.48
N ALA A 191 -4.87 4.04 -0.82
CA ALA A 191 -6.03 3.42 -1.46
C ALA A 191 -7.11 4.43 -1.89
N ALA A 192 -7.22 5.59 -1.22
CA ALA A 192 -8.28 6.54 -1.48
C ALA A 192 -7.90 7.58 -2.55
N LEU A 193 -6.77 8.26 -2.36
CA LEU A 193 -6.40 9.43 -3.16
C LEU A 193 -6.37 9.21 -4.68
N PRO A 194 -5.88 8.08 -5.22
CA PRO A 194 -5.73 7.93 -6.67
C PRO A 194 -7.02 7.50 -7.38
N TYR A 195 -8.01 7.01 -6.63
CA TYR A 195 -9.12 6.23 -7.18
C TYR A 195 -10.50 6.76 -6.80
N PHE A 196 -10.57 7.69 -5.84
CA PHE A 196 -11.83 8.25 -5.38
C PHE A 196 -11.86 9.77 -5.57
N ASP A 197 -13.02 10.30 -5.91
CA ASP A 197 -13.24 11.75 -6.01
C ASP A 197 -13.26 12.43 -4.63
N TYR A 198 -13.67 11.70 -3.59
CA TYR A 198 -13.78 12.19 -2.21
C TYR A 198 -13.10 11.25 -1.22
N PHE A 199 -12.32 11.82 -0.30
CA PHE A 199 -11.70 11.09 0.79
C PHE A 199 -11.92 11.82 2.12
N PHE A 200 -12.72 11.22 2.99
CA PHE A 200 -12.99 11.75 4.33
C PHE A 200 -12.08 11.09 5.36
N THR A 201 -11.36 11.90 6.13
CA THR A 201 -10.31 11.46 7.05
C THR A 201 -10.22 12.40 8.26
N GLU A 202 -9.36 12.15 9.22
CA GLU A 202 -9.12 13.06 10.34
C GLU A 202 -8.27 14.28 9.96
N ASN A 203 -8.36 15.35 10.75
CA ASN A 203 -7.68 16.63 10.49
C ASN A 203 -6.17 16.45 10.26
N SER A 204 -5.50 15.61 11.05
CA SER A 204 -4.04 15.45 10.99
C SER A 204 -3.53 14.82 9.70
N LEU A 205 -4.31 13.93 9.08
CA LEU A 205 -3.97 13.32 7.79
C LEU A 205 -4.42 14.20 6.64
N ARG A 206 -5.60 14.82 6.71
CA ARG A 206 -6.04 15.83 5.72
C ARG A 206 -4.97 16.91 5.54
N ASP A 207 -4.51 17.48 6.65
CA ASP A 207 -3.52 18.56 6.63
C ASP A 207 -2.18 18.07 6.09
N LEU A 208 -1.78 16.84 6.44
CA LEU A 208 -0.56 16.21 5.93
C LEU A 208 -0.63 16.04 4.40
N ILE A 209 -1.71 15.45 3.89
CA ILE A 209 -1.96 15.23 2.46
C ILE A 209 -1.93 16.53 1.65
N LYS A 210 -2.50 17.60 2.22
CA LYS A 210 -2.59 18.93 1.60
C LYS A 210 -1.33 19.79 1.74
N ARG A 211 -0.30 19.37 2.48
CA ARG A 211 0.96 20.14 2.64
C ARG A 211 1.57 20.48 1.28
N ASN A 212 2.20 21.64 1.18
CA ASN A 212 2.75 22.19 -0.08
C ASN A 212 3.77 21.29 -0.79
N ASN A 213 4.54 20.51 -0.03
CA ASN A 213 5.51 19.55 -0.57
C ASN A 213 4.87 18.25 -1.10
N LEU A 214 3.61 17.96 -0.75
CA LEU A 214 2.87 16.77 -1.18
C LEU A 214 1.77 17.11 -2.18
N ARG A 215 0.79 17.92 -1.75
CA ARG A 215 -0.37 18.36 -2.54
C ARG A 215 -1.06 17.19 -3.25
N PHE A 216 -1.21 16.07 -2.53
CA PHE A 216 -1.74 14.85 -3.14
C PHE A 216 -3.23 14.95 -3.47
N ASP A 217 -3.97 15.76 -2.72
CA ASP A 217 -5.34 16.18 -3.05
C ASP A 217 -5.41 16.71 -4.49
N LYS A 218 -4.47 17.59 -4.87
CA LYS A 218 -4.45 18.18 -6.22
C LYS A 218 -3.80 17.27 -7.25
N LYS A 219 -2.74 16.54 -6.87
CA LYS A 219 -2.04 15.62 -7.78
C LYS A 219 -2.98 14.54 -8.31
N TYR A 220 -3.85 14.02 -7.45
CA TYR A 220 -4.80 12.96 -7.81
C TYR A 220 -6.24 13.43 -7.97
N SER A 221 -6.50 14.74 -7.89
CA SER A 221 -7.83 15.33 -8.09
C SER A 221 -8.88 14.77 -7.11
N CYS A 222 -8.46 14.50 -5.86
CA CYS A 222 -9.31 13.97 -4.81
C CYS A 222 -9.62 15.07 -3.78
N VAL A 223 -10.91 15.28 -3.49
CA VAL A 223 -11.38 16.21 -2.46
C VAL A 223 -11.20 15.56 -1.10
N VAL A 224 -10.26 16.11 -0.31
CA VAL A 224 -9.95 15.59 1.02
C VAL A 224 -10.51 16.51 2.10
N GLU A 225 -11.43 15.99 2.91
CA GLU A 225 -12.10 16.73 3.99
C GLU A 225 -12.10 15.93 5.29
N SER A 226 -12.13 16.63 6.42
CA SER A 226 -12.13 16.04 7.75
C SER A 226 -13.21 16.59 8.68
N ASN A 227 -13.86 17.68 8.31
CA ASN A 227 -15.03 18.18 9.02
C ASN A 227 -16.28 17.36 8.61
N PRO A 228 -16.97 16.69 9.54
CA PRO A 228 -18.17 15.91 9.23
C PRO A 228 -19.31 16.72 8.61
N CYS A 229 -19.50 17.99 9.01
CA CYS A 229 -20.55 18.85 8.46
C CYS A 229 -20.27 19.23 6.99
N GLU A 230 -19.00 19.52 6.69
CA GLU A 230 -18.56 19.79 5.32
C GLU A 230 -18.64 18.53 4.46
N ALA A 231 -18.19 17.38 4.99
CA ALA A 231 -18.31 16.09 4.33
C ALA A 231 -19.77 15.75 4.00
N PHE A 232 -20.70 16.00 4.93
CA PHE A 232 -22.13 15.81 4.70
C PHE A 232 -22.69 16.76 3.63
N THR A 233 -22.23 18.00 3.60
CA THR A 233 -22.61 18.98 2.56
C THR A 233 -22.12 18.52 1.18
N LEU A 234 -20.88 18.04 1.08
CA LEU A 234 -20.33 17.46 -0.15
C LEU A 234 -21.13 16.24 -0.61
N LEU A 235 -21.46 15.32 0.31
CA LEU A 235 -22.28 14.15 0.01
C LEU A 235 -23.67 14.52 -0.53
N LYS A 236 -24.31 15.55 0.04
CA LYS A 236 -25.60 16.05 -0.46
C LYS A 236 -25.51 16.60 -1.88
N GLN A 237 -24.40 17.24 -2.25
CA GLN A 237 -24.23 17.75 -3.60
C GLN A 237 -24.14 16.61 -4.62
N ILE A 238 -23.47 15.51 -4.27
CA ILE A 238 -23.33 14.32 -5.11
C ILE A 238 -24.67 13.57 -5.25
N GLY A 239 -25.47 13.48 -4.18
CA GLY A 239 -26.76 12.76 -4.22
C GLY A 239 -27.86 13.48 -5.01
N ASN A 240 -27.66 14.76 -5.35
CA ASN A 240 -28.60 15.58 -6.12
C ASN A 240 -28.19 15.77 -7.59
N SER A 241 -27.08 15.15 -8.01
CA SER A 241 -26.58 15.12 -9.40
C SER A 241 -26.80 13.76 -10.03
#